data_AF-A0A7Y1VFS4-F1
#
_entry.id   AF-A0A7Y1VFS4-F1
#
_cell.length_a   1.000
_cell.length_b   1.000
_cell.length_c   1.000
_cell.angle_alpha   90.00
_cell.angle_beta   90.00
_cell.angle_gamma   90.00
#
_symmetry.space_group_name_H-M   'P 1'
#
loop_
_entity.id
_entity.type
_entity.pdbx_description
1 polymer ?
#
loop_
_entity_poly.entity_id
_entity_poly.type
_entity_poly.pdbx_seq_one_letter_code
_entity_poly.pdbx_strand_id
1 'polypeptide(L)' 'MTFKKRWAEVGDITNGIDESRGDLEPVLAMVTADEERGLGEAPWPPHYPKMPGEPPRVRPSAKNQDNWQDDVQN' A
#
# COMPACT_ATOMS: atom_id res chain seq x y z
N MET A 1 -0.38 -29.51 9.08
CA MET A 1 1.06 -29.18 8.96
C MET A 1 1.41 -28.20 10.06
N THR A 2 2.50 -28.38 10.81
CA THR A 2 2.91 -27.44 11.88
C THR A 2 4.00 -26.50 11.39
N PHE A 3 4.15 -25.34 12.04
CA PHE A 3 5.26 -24.41 11.77
C PHE A 3 6.63 -25.09 11.88
N LYS A 4 6.88 -25.84 12.97
CA LYS A 4 8.14 -26.57 13.19
C LYS A 4 8.48 -27.53 12.04
N LYS A 5 7.50 -28.29 11.56
CA LYS A 5 7.71 -29.23 10.44
C LYS A 5 8.05 -28.47 9.15
N ARG A 6 7.34 -27.39 8.85
CA ARG A 6 7.60 -26.56 7.67
C ARG A 6 8.96 -25.87 7.72
N TRP A 7 9.35 -25.35 8.89
CA TRP A 7 10.65 -24.70 9.10
C TRP A 7 11.81 -25.70 8.95
N ALA A 8 11.66 -26.92 9.45
CA ALA A 8 12.68 -27.96 9.26
C ALA A 8 12.84 -28.35 7.78
N GLU A 9 11.77 -28.28 6.98
CA GLU A 9 11.80 -28.60 5.55
C GLU A 9 12.34 -27.47 4.67
N VAL A 10 12.11 -26.19 5.04
CA VAL A 10 12.42 -25.04 4.17
C VAL A 10 13.47 -24.09 4.73
N GLY A 11 13.64 -24.05 6.04
CA GLY A 11 14.53 -23.11 6.71
C GLY A 11 14.03 -21.67 6.64
N ASP A 12 14.97 -20.74 6.84
CA ASP A 12 14.73 -19.31 6.80
C ASP A 12 14.79 -18.77 5.37
N ILE A 13 13.62 -18.43 4.82
CA ILE A 13 13.50 -17.85 3.47
C ILE A 13 13.96 -16.39 3.39
N THR A 14 14.21 -15.76 4.53
CA THR A 14 14.70 -14.38 4.63
C THR A 14 16.21 -14.31 4.84
N ASN A 15 16.89 -15.46 4.91
CA ASN A 15 18.34 -15.49 5.04
C ASN A 15 19.00 -14.64 3.93
N GLY A 16 19.85 -13.70 4.32
CA GLY A 16 20.51 -12.75 3.41
C GLY A 16 19.77 -11.42 3.20
N ILE A 17 18.59 -11.20 3.81
CA ILE A 17 17.82 -9.95 3.64
C ILE A 17 18.62 -8.70 4.04
N ASP A 18 19.51 -8.82 5.03
CA ASP A 18 20.33 -7.70 5.53
C ASP A 18 21.67 -7.54 4.78
N GLU A 19 22.00 -8.45 3.86
CA GLU A 19 23.30 -8.45 3.17
C GLU A 19 23.41 -7.34 2.10
N SER A 20 22.27 -6.83 1.63
CA SER A 20 22.23 -5.76 0.64
C SER A 20 21.20 -4.69 1.02
N ARG A 21 21.56 -3.43 0.82
CA ARG A 21 20.62 -2.31 0.97
C ARG A 21 19.87 -2.13 -0.34
N GLY A 22 18.55 -2.07 -0.28
CA GLY A 22 17.71 -1.72 -1.42
C GLY A 22 17.84 -0.23 -1.78
N ASP A 23 17.71 0.06 -3.06
CA ASP A 23 17.61 1.43 -3.58
C ASP A 23 16.13 1.83 -3.73
N LEU A 24 15.79 3.04 -3.29
CA LEU A 24 14.44 3.59 -3.38
C LEU A 24 14.21 4.40 -4.67
N GLU A 25 15.26 4.77 -5.41
CA GLU A 25 15.11 5.54 -6.66
C GLU A 25 14.11 4.92 -7.64
N PRO A 26 14.07 3.57 -7.86
CA PRO A 26 13.08 2.99 -8.76
C PRO A 26 11.64 3.20 -8.31
N VAL A 27 11.36 3.13 -7.01
CA VAL A 27 9.99 3.34 -6.49
C VAL A 27 9.63 4.82 -6.41
N LEU A 28 10.61 5.71 -6.21
CA LEU A 28 10.40 7.16 -6.31
C LEU A 28 10.06 7.58 -7.75
N ALA A 29 10.71 6.97 -8.75
CA ALA A 29 10.35 7.20 -10.15
C ALA A 29 8.92 6.73 -10.47
N MET A 30 8.45 5.65 -9.84
CA MET A 30 7.05 5.21 -9.95
C MET A 30 6.09 6.24 -9.35
N VAL A 31 6.43 6.83 -8.20
CA VAL A 31 5.62 7.91 -7.58
C VAL A 31 5.48 9.09 -8.54
N THR A 32 6.56 9.57 -9.16
CA THR A 32 6.50 10.65 -10.15
C THR A 32 5.59 10.29 -11.34
N ALA A 33 5.70 9.07 -11.86
CA ALA A 33 4.85 8.61 -12.96
C ALA A 33 3.36 8.52 -12.56
N ASP A 34 3.06 8.19 -11.30
CA ASP A 34 1.70 8.18 -10.78
C ASP A 34 1.15 9.59 -10.58
N GLU A 35 1.97 10.54 -10.11
CA GLU A 35 1.59 11.96 -10.06
C GLU A 35 1.23 12.52 -11.44
N GLU A 36 2.00 12.16 -12.49
CA GLU A 36 1.68 12.52 -13.89
C GLU A 36 0.35 11.91 -14.37
N ARG A 37 -0.05 10.75 -13.83
CA ARG A 37 -1.35 10.12 -14.10
C ARG A 37 -2.48 10.69 -13.25
N GLY A 38 -2.19 11.66 -12.38
CA GLY A 38 -3.15 12.25 -11.44
C GLY A 38 -3.43 11.38 -10.20
N LEU A 39 -2.58 10.39 -9.92
CA LEU A 39 -2.65 9.55 -8.73
C LEU A 39 -1.72 10.12 -7.65
N GLY A 40 -2.31 10.72 -6.62
CA GLY A 40 -1.58 11.32 -5.48
C GLY A 40 -1.54 10.44 -4.24
N GLU A 41 -1.46 11.07 -3.06
CA GLU A 41 -1.42 10.39 -1.76
C GLU A 41 -2.70 9.56 -1.51
N ALA A 42 -2.54 8.36 -0.95
CA ALA A 42 -3.63 7.56 -0.43
C ALA A 42 -4.15 8.09 0.92
N PRO A 43 -5.43 7.89 1.26
CA PRO A 43 -5.96 8.30 2.55
C PRO A 43 -5.33 7.50 3.71
N TRP A 44 -4.95 8.19 4.78
CA TRP A 44 -4.51 7.55 6.01
C TRP A 44 -5.66 6.83 6.73
N PRO A 45 -5.37 5.83 7.59
CA PRO A 45 -6.39 5.17 8.41
C PRO A 45 -7.20 6.18 9.25
N PRO A 46 -8.51 5.96 9.48
CA PRO A 46 -9.41 6.96 10.09
C PRO A 46 -8.97 7.48 11.47
N HIS A 47 -8.28 6.66 12.25
CA HIS A 47 -7.87 6.98 13.61
C HIS A 47 -6.40 7.40 13.73
N TYR A 48 -5.69 7.55 12.60
CA TYR A 48 -4.27 7.85 12.64
C TYR A 48 -4.03 9.34 12.93
N PRO A 49 -3.37 9.70 14.05
CA PRO A 49 -3.16 11.09 14.41
C PRO A 49 -2.25 11.79 13.40
N LYS A 50 -2.38 13.12 13.33
CA LYS A 50 -1.46 14.00 12.60
C LYS A 50 -0.45 14.59 13.58
N MET A 51 0.82 14.64 13.19
CA MET A 51 1.81 15.41 13.94
C MET A 51 1.61 16.93 13.72
N PRO A 52 1.98 17.78 14.69
CA PRO A 52 2.00 19.22 14.50
C PRO A 52 2.87 19.61 13.30
N GLY A 53 2.32 20.39 12.37
CA GLY A 53 3.03 20.87 11.18
C GLY A 53 2.97 19.94 9.95
N GLU A 54 2.30 18.79 10.03
CA GLU A 54 2.10 17.94 8.86
C GLU A 54 1.19 18.61 7.80
N PRO A 55 1.47 18.44 6.50
CA PRO A 55 0.58 18.86 5.43
C PRO A 55 -0.83 18.22 5.49
N PRO A 56 -1.82 18.81 4.81
CA PRO A 56 -3.15 18.21 4.70
C PRO A 56 -3.15 16.87 3.94
N ARG A 57 -3.40 15.77 4.67
CA ARG A 57 -3.64 14.43 4.10
C ARG A 57 -4.90 14.35 3.22
N VAL A 58 -4.88 13.50 2.19
CA VAL A 58 -6.04 13.16 1.36
C VAL A 58 -7.13 12.44 2.18
N ARG A 59 -8.41 12.74 1.90
CA ARG A 59 -9.56 12.08 2.54
C ARG A 59 -9.93 10.80 1.76
N PRO A 60 -10.52 9.78 2.42
CA PRO A 60 -11.11 8.66 1.71
C PRO A 60 -12.10 9.14 0.64
N SER A 61 -12.09 8.48 -0.52
CA SER A 61 -13.06 8.75 -1.59
C SER A 61 -14.48 8.45 -1.10
N ALA A 62 -15.43 9.30 -1.45
CA ALA A 62 -16.85 9.01 -1.24
C ALA A 62 -17.34 8.00 -2.29
N LYS A 63 -18.37 7.21 -1.94
CA LYS A 63 -19.11 6.42 -2.95
C LYS A 63 -19.66 7.38 -4.00
N ASN A 64 -19.27 7.19 -5.26
CA ASN A 64 -19.93 7.84 -6.39
C ASN A 64 -21.14 6.98 -6.80
N GLN A 65 -22.38 7.47 -6.61
CA GLN A 65 -23.58 6.70 -6.95
C GLN A 65 -23.65 6.34 -8.44
N ASP A 66 -23.08 7.15 -9.33
CA ASP A 66 -23.09 6.93 -10.78
C ASP A 66 -22.25 5.72 -11.22
N ASN A 67 -21.26 5.32 -10.41
CA ASN A 67 -20.38 4.17 -10.67
C ASN A 67 -20.96 2.83 -10.18
N TRP A 68 -22.12 2.87 -9.52
CA TRP A 68 -22.78 1.71 -8.93
C TRP A 68 -24.26 1.71 -9.35
N GLN A 69 -24.51 1.73 -10.66
CA GLN A 69 -25.85 1.48 -11.19
C GLN A 69 -26.25 0.07 -10.75
N ASP A 70 -27.40 -0.03 -10.09
CA ASP A 70 -27.89 -1.28 -9.55
C ASP A 70 -28.08 -2.31 -10.68
N ASP A 71 -27.44 -3.47 -10.55
CA ASP A 71 -27.77 -4.68 -11.32
C ASP A 71 -29.19 -5.14 -10.92
N VAL A 72 -30.21 -4.35 -11.27
CA VAL A 72 -31.61 -4.78 -11.23
C VAL A 72 -32.00 -5.14 -12.65
N GLN A 73 -31.75 -6.41 -13.02
CA GLN A 73 -32.68 -7.26 -13.78
C GLN A 73 -31.98 -8.55 -14.23
N ASN A 74 -32.23 -9.66 -13.53
CA ASN A 74 -33.14 -10.71 -14.03
C ASN A 74 -33.49 -11.69 -12.90
#